data_AF-A0A538ILB3-F1
#
_entry.id   AF-A0A538ILB3-F1
#
_cell.length_a   1.000
_cell.length_b   1.000
_cell.length_c   1.000
_cell.angle_alpha   90.00
_cell.angle_beta   90.00
_cell.angle_gamma   90.00
#
_symmetry.space_group_name_H-M   'P 1'
#
loop_
_entity.id
_entity.type
_entity.pdbx_description
1 polymer ?
#
loop_
_entity_poly.entity_id
_entity_poly.type
_entity_poly.pdbx_seq_one_letter_code
_entity_poly.pdbx_strand_id
1 'polypeptide(L)'
;MWETMAVDAAAESTLWADCLLPEDERDRSPVFSPLGEARYTLGLETIYEGYLVHYGRPRLFAPPDGDTALLLGDYLYAHGVARISALHDVAAVADLSDLISLCSQLRAEEADGDGRLWAATAALLGRGELDEARTALRLHSDSALLERAAREAAGDDAVDAALAAHAVRRPA
;
A
#
# COMPACT_ATOMS: atom_id res chain seq x y z
N MET A 1 -11.41 -10.69 1.65
CA MET A 1 -10.20 -9.86 1.71
C MET A 1 -10.17 -9.01 2.97
N TRP A 2 -10.96 -7.94 3.09
CA TRP A 2 -10.96 -7.09 4.30
C TRP A 2 -11.31 -7.87 5.58
N GLU A 3 -12.30 -8.75 5.52
CA GLU A 3 -12.62 -9.62 6.66
C GLU A 3 -11.45 -10.53 7.04
N THR A 4 -10.76 -11.08 6.04
CA THR A 4 -9.54 -11.87 6.26
C THR A 4 -8.45 -11.05 6.94
N MET A 5 -8.28 -9.77 6.59
CA MET A 5 -7.33 -8.89 7.27
C MET A 5 -7.72 -8.64 8.73
N ALA A 6 -9.00 -8.37 8.98
CA ALA A 6 -9.49 -8.11 10.33
C ALA A 6 -9.41 -9.35 11.23
N VAL A 7 -9.84 -10.52 10.72
CA VAL A 7 -9.79 -11.79 11.45
C VAL A 7 -8.35 -12.21 11.75
N ASP A 8 -7.46 -12.15 10.76
CA ASP A 8 -6.06 -12.56 10.97
C ASP A 8 -5.36 -11.63 11.98
N ALA A 9 -5.61 -10.32 11.91
CA ALA A 9 -5.06 -9.37 12.87
C ALA A 9 -5.57 -9.64 14.29
N ALA A 10 -6.90 -9.83 14.45
CA ALA A 10 -7.50 -10.13 15.75
C ALA A 10 -7.05 -11.48 16.32
N ALA A 11 -6.78 -12.47 15.47
CA ALA A 11 -6.26 -13.77 15.87
C ALA A 11 -4.78 -13.70 16.30
N GLU A 12 -4.00 -12.81 15.69
CA GLU A 12 -2.59 -12.60 16.04
C GLU A 12 -2.44 -11.93 17.41
N SER A 13 -3.27 -10.94 17.75
CA SER A 13 -3.14 -10.20 19.00
C SER A 13 -4.45 -9.55 19.45
N THR A 14 -4.72 -9.58 20.76
CA THR A 14 -5.83 -8.80 21.35
C THR A 14 -5.63 -7.30 21.14
N LEU A 15 -4.38 -6.82 21.08
CA LEU A 15 -4.09 -5.40 20.79
C LEU A 15 -4.59 -5.00 19.40
N TRP A 16 -4.42 -5.87 18.40
CA TRP A 16 -4.92 -5.61 17.05
C TRP A 16 -6.44 -5.74 16.96
N ALA A 17 -7.02 -6.69 17.72
CA ALA A 17 -8.46 -6.80 17.85
C ALA A 17 -9.07 -5.50 18.41
N ASP A 18 -8.46 -4.93 19.45
CA ASP A 18 -8.90 -3.68 20.08
C ASP A 18 -8.74 -2.45 19.17
N CYS A 19 -7.85 -2.53 18.17
CA CYS A 19 -7.67 -1.47 17.17
C CYS A 19 -8.70 -1.52 16.03
N LEU A 20 -9.52 -2.57 15.91
CA LEU A 20 -10.46 -2.66 14.78
C LEU A 20 -11.61 -1.65 14.91
N LEU A 21 -11.91 -0.98 13.81
CA LEU A 21 -13.15 -0.22 13.69
C LEU A 21 -14.37 -1.16 13.81
N PRO A 22 -15.51 -0.65 14.31
CA PRO A 22 -16.81 -1.31 14.16
C PRO A 22 -17.06 -1.71 12.71
N GLU A 23 -17.73 -2.84 12.48
CA GLU A 23 -17.83 -3.42 11.14
C GLU A 23 -18.52 -2.49 10.13
N ASP A 24 -19.50 -1.71 10.59
CA ASP A 24 -20.26 -0.75 9.80
C ASP A 24 -19.49 0.55 9.49
N GLU A 25 -18.41 0.82 10.23
CA GLU A 25 -17.51 1.97 10.00
C GLU A 25 -16.32 1.63 9.09
N ARG A 26 -16.08 0.34 8.81
CA ARG A 26 -14.97 -0.11 7.97
C ARG A 26 -15.17 0.26 6.51
N ASP A 27 -14.19 0.93 5.92
CA ASP A 27 -14.17 1.23 4.49
C ASP A 27 -13.59 0.04 3.70
N ARG A 28 -14.44 -0.59 2.89
CA ARG A 28 -14.09 -1.76 2.06
C ARG A 28 -13.83 -1.40 0.60
N SER A 29 -13.49 -0.14 0.33
CA SER A 29 -13.15 0.30 -1.02
C SER A 29 -11.69 -0.03 -1.33
N PRO A 30 -11.40 -0.72 -2.44
CA PRO A 30 -10.03 -0.92 -2.90
C PRO A 30 -9.47 0.40 -3.46
N VAL A 31 -8.15 0.56 -3.43
CA VAL A 31 -7.48 1.73 -4.01
C VAL A 31 -6.58 1.32 -5.18
N PHE A 32 -5.50 0.59 -4.90
CA PHE A 32 -4.52 0.24 -5.93
C PHE A 32 -4.63 -1.20 -6.43
N SER A 33 -5.18 -2.13 -5.64
CA SER A 33 -5.33 -3.52 -6.07
C SER A 33 -6.12 -3.76 -7.36
N PRO A 34 -7.06 -2.91 -7.80
CA PRO A 34 -7.73 -3.09 -9.08
C PRO A 34 -6.81 -2.87 -10.29
N LEU A 35 -5.65 -2.23 -10.12
CA LEU A 35 -4.69 -1.96 -11.20
C LEU A 35 -3.84 -3.20 -11.54
N GLY A 36 -3.76 -4.17 -10.64
CA GLY A 36 -2.82 -5.31 -10.72
C GLY A 36 -3.50 -6.67 -10.84
N GLU A 37 -2.70 -7.72 -10.77
CA GLU A 37 -3.20 -9.09 -10.82
C GLU A 37 -3.93 -9.50 -9.53
N ALA A 38 -5.07 -10.19 -9.68
CA ALA A 38 -5.92 -10.61 -8.56
C ALA A 38 -5.20 -11.48 -7.50
N ARG A 39 -4.15 -12.21 -7.89
CA ARG A 39 -3.38 -13.07 -6.98
C ARG A 39 -2.63 -12.28 -5.91
N TYR A 40 -2.28 -11.02 -6.16
CA TYR A 40 -1.57 -10.16 -5.21
C TYR A 40 -2.49 -9.32 -4.34
N THR A 41 -3.79 -9.21 -4.67
CA THR A 41 -4.73 -8.26 -4.08
C THR A 41 -4.74 -8.29 -2.55
N LEU A 42 -4.82 -9.48 -1.93
CA LEU A 42 -4.85 -9.59 -0.47
C LEU A 42 -3.57 -9.06 0.18
N GLY A 43 -2.40 -9.41 -0.36
CA GLY A 43 -1.12 -8.94 0.17
C GLY A 43 -0.94 -7.44 -0.03
N LEU A 44 -1.21 -6.94 -1.24
CA LEU A 44 -1.09 -5.52 -1.58
C LEU A 44 -1.99 -4.64 -0.73
N GLU A 45 -3.25 -5.04 -0.51
CA GLU A 45 -4.19 -4.28 0.33
C GLU A 45 -3.83 -4.32 1.82
N THR A 46 -3.14 -5.39 2.26
CA THR A 46 -2.61 -5.46 3.63
C THR A 46 -1.46 -4.48 3.82
N ILE A 47 -0.53 -4.41 2.85
CA ILE A 47 0.55 -3.44 2.88
C ILE A 47 -0.02 -2.02 2.78
N TYR A 48 -0.98 -1.78 1.89
CA TYR A 48 -1.59 -0.45 1.77
C TYR A 48 -2.33 -0.02 3.05
N GLU A 49 -2.97 -0.95 3.75
CA GLU A 49 -3.54 -0.65 5.06
C GLU A 49 -2.45 -0.27 6.08
N GLY A 50 -1.33 -0.99 6.11
CA GLY A 50 -0.17 -0.63 6.94
C GLY A 50 0.36 0.77 6.62
N TYR A 51 0.42 1.12 5.33
CA TYR A 51 0.81 2.46 4.87
C TYR A 51 -0.15 3.54 5.41
N LEU A 52 -1.46 3.28 5.35
CA LEU A 52 -2.45 4.21 5.88
C LEU A 52 -2.37 4.33 7.41
N VAL A 53 -2.07 3.25 8.13
CA VAL A 53 -1.81 3.29 9.58
C VAL A 53 -0.60 4.15 9.92
N HIS A 54 0.47 4.08 9.14
CA HIS A 54 1.64 4.93 9.37
C HIS A 54 1.45 6.38 8.97
N TYR A 55 0.79 6.63 7.84
CA TYR A 55 0.96 7.88 7.11
C TYR A 55 -0.33 8.54 6.63
N GLY A 56 -1.48 7.88 6.78
CA GLY A 56 -2.75 8.32 6.21
C GLY A 56 -3.94 8.10 7.12
N ARG A 57 -5.10 7.89 6.50
CA ARG A 57 -6.33 7.52 7.20
C ARG A 57 -6.61 6.03 6.99
N PRO A 58 -6.44 5.17 8.01
CA PRO A 58 -6.73 3.74 7.90
C PRO A 58 -8.20 3.48 7.57
N ARG A 59 -8.46 2.30 7.01
CA ARG A 59 -9.79 1.88 6.59
C ARG A 59 -10.44 0.91 7.57
N LEU A 60 -9.63 0.07 8.21
CA LEU A 60 -10.08 -1.01 9.07
C LEU A 60 -9.76 -0.78 10.54
N PHE A 61 -8.80 0.10 10.84
CA PHE A 61 -8.24 0.26 12.17
C PHE A 61 -8.34 1.70 12.68
N ALA A 62 -8.42 1.84 13.99
CA ALA A 62 -8.34 3.10 14.72
C ALA A 62 -7.40 2.91 15.93
N PRO A 63 -6.07 2.86 15.70
CA PRO A 63 -5.11 2.74 16.79
C PRO A 63 -5.26 3.92 17.76
N PRO A 64 -5.18 3.69 19.09
CA PRO A 64 -5.45 4.71 20.09
C PRO A 64 -4.36 5.80 20.18
N ASP A 65 -3.14 5.49 19.75
CA ASP A 65 -1.98 6.38 19.80
C ASP A 65 -0.96 6.06 18.69
N GLY A 66 0.06 6.93 18.58
CA GLY A 66 1.10 6.82 17.56
C GLY A 66 2.02 5.60 17.72
N ASP A 67 2.29 5.16 18.95
CA ASP A 67 3.14 4.00 19.20
C ASP A 67 2.43 2.71 18.78
N THR A 68 1.14 2.60 19.06
CA THR A 68 0.30 1.49 18.61
C THR A 68 0.12 1.52 17.10
N ALA A 69 -0.05 2.70 16.50
CA ALA A 69 -0.11 2.86 15.05
C ALA A 69 1.19 2.38 14.39
N LEU A 70 2.36 2.75 14.94
CA LEU A 70 3.66 2.32 14.42
C LEU A 70 3.76 0.79 14.39
N LEU A 71 3.49 0.12 15.52
CA LEU A 71 3.58 -1.34 15.60
C LEU A 71 2.53 -2.04 14.73
N LEU A 72 1.31 -1.50 14.62
CA LEU A 72 0.26 -2.06 13.78
C LEU A 72 0.63 -1.95 12.29
N GLY A 73 1.17 -0.81 11.89
CA GLY A 73 1.67 -0.59 10.54
C GLY A 73 2.78 -1.58 10.18
N ASP A 74 3.76 -1.77 11.07
CA ASP A 74 4.87 -2.72 10.90
C ASP A 74 4.34 -4.17 10.76
N TYR A 75 3.38 -4.55 11.61
CA TYR A 75 2.72 -5.85 11.51
C TYR A 75 2.04 -6.03 10.15
N LEU A 76 1.27 -5.04 9.69
CA LEU A 76 0.55 -5.12 8.40
C LEU A 76 1.51 -5.17 7.21
N TYR A 77 2.60 -4.41 7.23
CA TYR A 77 3.66 -4.52 6.23
C TYR A 77 4.26 -5.92 6.20
N ALA A 78 4.72 -6.43 7.35
CA ALA A 78 5.33 -7.76 7.43
C ALA A 78 4.35 -8.87 6.98
N HIS A 79 3.10 -8.80 7.44
CA HIS A 79 2.08 -9.79 7.11
C HIS A 79 1.69 -9.73 5.62
N GLY A 80 1.60 -8.53 5.04
CA GLY A 80 1.37 -8.35 3.62
C GLY A 80 2.51 -8.90 2.76
N VAL A 81 3.76 -8.66 3.14
CA VAL A 81 4.94 -9.24 2.47
C VAL A 81 4.96 -10.75 2.59
N ALA A 82 4.60 -11.32 3.75
CA ALA A 82 4.50 -12.76 3.94
C ALA A 82 3.46 -13.40 3.00
N ARG A 83 2.29 -12.75 2.83
CA ARG A 83 1.25 -13.19 1.89
C ARG A 83 1.73 -13.22 0.44
N ILE A 84 2.53 -12.24 0.02
CA ILE A 84 3.11 -12.19 -1.33
C ILE A 84 4.23 -13.21 -1.48
N SER A 85 5.07 -13.37 -0.47
CA SER A 85 6.15 -14.36 -0.44
C SER A 85 5.62 -15.80 -0.57
N ALA A 86 4.43 -16.08 -0.03
CA ALA A 86 3.76 -17.38 -0.17
C ALA A 86 3.36 -17.70 -1.62
N LEU A 87 3.36 -16.73 -2.52
CA LEU A 87 3.15 -16.93 -3.96
C LEU A 87 4.44 -17.31 -4.69
N HIS A 88 5.57 -17.38 -3.98
CA HIS A 88 6.91 -17.72 -4.49
C HIS A 88 7.41 -16.79 -5.61
N ASP A 89 6.98 -15.53 -5.58
CA ASP A 89 7.36 -14.51 -6.56
C ASP A 89 8.36 -13.52 -5.94
N VAL A 90 9.65 -13.76 -6.18
CA VAL A 90 10.73 -12.96 -5.61
C VAL A 90 10.74 -11.54 -6.18
N ALA A 91 10.36 -11.37 -7.45
CA ALA A 91 10.30 -10.05 -8.07
C ALA A 91 9.20 -9.20 -7.42
N ALA A 92 8.03 -9.80 -7.13
CA ALA A 92 6.94 -9.09 -6.45
C ALA A 92 7.34 -8.67 -5.03
N VAL A 93 8.07 -9.53 -4.29
CA VAL A 93 8.60 -9.17 -2.96
C VAL A 93 9.60 -8.02 -3.04
N ALA A 94 10.49 -8.03 -4.04
CA ALA A 94 11.46 -6.95 -4.27
C ALA A 94 10.75 -5.63 -4.57
N ASP A 95 9.75 -5.65 -5.46
CA ASP A 95 8.94 -4.48 -5.80
C ASP A 95 8.24 -3.85 -4.59
N LEU A 96 7.68 -4.67 -3.70
CA LEU A 96 7.00 -4.18 -2.49
C LEU A 96 7.99 -3.64 -1.45
N SER A 97 9.17 -4.24 -1.34
CA SER A 97 10.23 -3.76 -0.44
C SER A 97 10.74 -2.39 -0.88
N ASP A 98 10.92 -2.19 -2.19
CA ASP A 98 11.28 -0.90 -2.77
C ASP A 98 10.17 0.14 -2.57
N LEU A 99 8.90 -0.24 -2.80
CA LEU A 99 7.75 0.61 -2.56
C LEU A 99 7.71 1.11 -1.12
N ILE A 100 7.80 0.21 -0.14
CA ILE A 100 7.79 0.56 1.29
C ILE A 100 8.92 1.53 1.61
N SER A 101 10.14 1.22 1.15
CA SER A 101 11.33 2.04 1.39
C SER A 101 11.20 3.44 0.80
N LEU A 102 10.75 3.56 -0.45
CA LEU A 102 10.55 4.85 -1.12
C LEU A 102 9.39 5.65 -0.52
N CYS A 103 8.30 5.00 -0.13
CA CYS A 103 7.24 5.67 0.61
C CYS A 103 7.76 6.26 1.91
N SER A 104 8.51 5.50 2.72
CA SER A 104 9.11 6.01 3.95
C SER A 104 10.07 7.18 3.68
N GLN A 105 10.87 7.12 2.61
CA GLN A 105 11.72 8.24 2.19
C GLN A 105 10.89 9.48 1.84
N LEU A 106 9.88 9.37 0.97
CA LEU A 106 9.02 10.48 0.57
C LEU A 106 8.34 11.13 1.79
N ARG A 107 7.88 10.32 2.75
CA ARG A 107 7.25 10.83 3.97
C ARG A 107 8.25 11.54 4.89
N ALA A 108 9.49 11.05 4.99
CA ALA A 108 10.55 11.72 5.75
C ALA A 108 11.00 13.04 5.11
N GLU A 109 10.95 13.14 3.78
CA GLU A 109 11.31 14.34 3.01
C GLU A 109 10.14 15.30 2.79
N GLU A 110 8.93 14.97 3.28
CA GLU A 110 7.69 15.70 3.01
C GLU A 110 7.42 15.90 1.50
N ALA A 111 7.85 14.94 0.68
CA ALA A 111 7.73 14.97 -0.76
C ALA A 111 6.47 14.25 -1.26
N ASP A 112 5.93 14.73 -2.39
CA ASP A 112 4.84 14.06 -3.10
C ASP A 112 5.34 12.91 -3.98
N GLY A 113 4.42 12.06 -4.44
CA GLY A 113 4.70 11.03 -5.45
C GLY A 113 4.37 9.60 -5.00
N ASP A 114 4.01 9.42 -3.73
CA ASP A 114 3.56 8.16 -3.14
C ASP A 114 2.40 7.53 -3.92
N GLY A 115 1.38 8.31 -4.29
CA GLY A 115 0.24 7.81 -5.06
C GLY A 115 0.64 7.22 -6.42
N ARG A 116 1.58 7.88 -7.14
CA ARG A 116 2.09 7.40 -8.44
C ARG A 116 2.97 6.17 -8.27
N LEU A 117 3.80 6.14 -7.24
CA LEU A 117 4.62 5.00 -6.88
C LEU A 117 3.76 3.77 -6.55
N TRP A 118 2.68 3.96 -5.78
CA TRP A 118 1.70 2.92 -5.48
C TRP A 118 0.99 2.43 -6.74
N ALA A 119 0.51 3.34 -7.59
CA ALA A 119 -0.19 2.97 -8.83
C ALA A 119 0.71 2.14 -9.77
N ALA A 120 1.94 2.59 -9.99
CA ALA A 120 2.91 1.90 -10.83
C ALA A 120 3.29 0.53 -10.27
N THR A 121 3.56 0.46 -8.95
CA THR A 121 3.91 -0.79 -8.29
C THR A 121 2.77 -1.80 -8.34
N ALA A 122 1.53 -1.37 -8.13
CA ALA A 122 0.38 -2.26 -8.23
C ALA A 122 0.17 -2.80 -9.66
N ALA A 123 0.29 -1.93 -10.67
CA ALA A 123 0.05 -2.29 -12.07
C ALA A 123 1.14 -3.23 -12.64
N LEU A 124 2.39 -3.08 -12.20
CA LEU A 124 3.55 -3.78 -12.72
C LEU A 124 4.19 -4.76 -11.71
N LEU A 125 3.46 -5.10 -10.66
CA LEU A 125 3.97 -5.92 -9.55
C LEU A 125 4.57 -7.23 -10.04
N GLY A 126 5.83 -7.47 -9.69
CA GLY A 126 6.56 -8.70 -10.03
C GLY A 126 7.13 -8.73 -11.45
N ARG A 127 7.00 -7.65 -12.22
CA ARG A 127 7.55 -7.59 -13.59
C ARG A 127 8.98 -7.10 -13.65
N GLY A 128 9.48 -6.44 -12.60
CA GLY A 128 10.85 -5.91 -12.56
C GLY A 128 11.10 -4.75 -13.55
N GLU A 129 10.05 -3.98 -13.84
CA GLU A 129 10.07 -2.91 -14.87
C GLU A 129 10.16 -1.49 -14.28
N LEU A 130 10.36 -1.35 -12.97
CA LEU A 130 10.23 -0.07 -12.26
C LEU A 130 11.55 0.58 -11.83
N ASP A 131 12.69 -0.07 -12.05
CA ASP A 131 14.00 0.36 -11.54
C ASP A 131 14.37 1.80 -11.97
N GLU A 132 14.22 2.11 -13.26
CA GLU A 132 14.51 3.45 -13.79
C GLU A 132 13.58 4.50 -13.19
N ALA A 133 12.27 4.21 -13.17
CA ALA A 133 11.27 5.12 -12.64
C ALA A 133 11.43 5.38 -11.14
N ARG A 134 11.79 4.34 -10.37
CA ARG A 134 12.12 4.44 -8.94
C ARG A 134 13.41 5.21 -8.69
N THR A 135 14.41 5.06 -9.55
CA THR A 135 15.66 5.81 -9.48
C THR A 135 15.42 7.30 -9.71
N ALA A 136 14.61 7.65 -10.72
CA ALA A 136 14.21 9.03 -10.99
C ALA A 136 13.48 9.66 -9.79
N LEU A 137 12.56 8.92 -9.17
CA LEU A 137 11.88 9.36 -7.95
C LEU A 137 12.88 9.59 -6.80
N ARG A 138 13.76 8.61 -6.56
CA ARG A 138 14.73 8.64 -5.43
C ARG A 138 15.71 9.79 -5.51
N LEU A 139 16.21 10.09 -6.71
CA LEU A 139 17.31 11.04 -6.90
C LEU A 139 16.84 12.44 -7.27
N HIS A 140 15.65 12.56 -7.87
CA HIS A 140 15.19 13.79 -8.49
C HIS A 140 13.77 14.17 -8.09
N SER A 141 13.12 13.40 -7.21
CA SER A 141 11.71 13.56 -6.84
C SER A 141 10.77 13.55 -8.06
N ASP A 142 11.19 12.93 -9.16
CA ASP A 142 10.43 12.85 -10.41
C ASP A 142 9.60 11.57 -10.44
N SER A 143 8.28 11.73 -10.43
CA SER A 143 7.30 10.64 -10.47
C SER A 143 6.62 10.47 -11.84
N ALA A 144 7.02 11.23 -12.86
CA ALA A 144 6.40 11.19 -14.18
C ALA A 144 6.56 9.83 -14.87
N LEU A 145 7.73 9.20 -14.71
CA LEU A 145 7.99 7.86 -15.26
C LEU A 145 7.10 6.79 -14.61
N LEU A 146 6.83 6.91 -13.30
CA LEU A 146 5.93 6.00 -12.58
C LEU A 146 4.49 6.17 -13.07
N GLU A 147 4.02 7.41 -13.21
CA GLU A 147 2.67 7.68 -13.70
C GLU A 147 2.48 7.14 -15.12
N ARG A 148 3.44 7.38 -16.02
CA ARG A 148 3.39 6.85 -17.39
C ARG A 148 3.34 5.32 -17.40
N ALA A 149 4.21 4.66 -16.62
CA ALA A 149 4.24 3.21 -16.54
C ALA A 149 2.92 2.62 -16.01
N ALA A 150 2.32 3.25 -15.00
CA ALA A 150 1.02 2.84 -14.48
C ALA A 150 -0.09 2.96 -15.53
N ARG A 151 -0.13 4.08 -16.26
CA ARG A 151 -1.13 4.36 -17.30
C ARG A 151 -0.99 3.42 -18.50
N GLU A 152 0.24 3.15 -18.94
CA GLU A 152 0.51 2.18 -20.01
C GLU A 152 0.05 0.77 -19.63
N ALA A 153 0.20 0.37 -18.36
CA ALA A 153 -0.15 -0.96 -17.88
C ALA A 153 -1.65 -1.14 -17.55
N ALA A 154 -2.29 -0.14 -16.93
CA ALA A 154 -3.63 -0.27 -16.35
C ALA A 154 -4.69 0.66 -16.98
N GLY A 155 -4.29 1.60 -17.83
CA GLY A 155 -5.16 2.58 -18.47
C GLY A 155 -5.45 3.82 -17.62
N ASP A 156 -5.78 4.92 -18.30
CA ASP A 156 -5.92 6.25 -17.68
C ASP A 156 -7.03 6.32 -16.63
N ASP A 157 -8.24 5.87 -16.97
CA ASP A 157 -9.40 5.97 -16.09
C ASP A 157 -9.19 5.20 -14.77
N ALA A 158 -8.55 4.04 -14.83
CA ALA A 158 -8.28 3.22 -13.66
C ALA A 158 -7.25 3.88 -12.74
N VAL A 159 -6.17 4.42 -13.32
CA VAL A 159 -5.13 5.15 -12.59
C VAL A 159 -5.71 6.41 -11.95
N ASP A 160 -6.52 7.18 -12.68
CA ASP A 160 -7.17 8.39 -12.16
C ASP A 160 -8.09 8.08 -10.98
N ALA A 161 -8.89 7.01 -11.08
CA ALA A 161 -9.75 6.57 -9.99
C ALA A 161 -8.94 6.16 -8.74
N ALA A 162 -7.84 5.42 -8.92
CA ALA A 162 -6.97 5.01 -7.83
C ALA A 162 -6.29 6.20 -7.16
N LEU A 163 -5.76 7.15 -7.94
CA LEU A 163 -5.12 8.36 -7.41
C LEU A 163 -6.11 9.27 -6.68
N ALA A 164 -7.33 9.43 -7.19
CA ALA A 164 -8.39 10.19 -6.52
C ALA A 164 -8.80 9.53 -5.19
N ALA A 165 -8.93 8.20 -5.18
CA ALA A 165 -9.21 7.44 -3.96
C ALA A 165 -8.04 7.56 -2.95
N HIS A 166 -6.79 7.54 -3.40
CA HIS A 166 -5.66 7.73 -2.51
C HIS A 166 -5.63 9.15 -1.91
N ALA A 167 -5.91 10.18 -2.72
CA ALA A 167 -5.85 11.58 -2.31
C ALA A 167 -6.77 11.89 -1.11
N VAL A 168 -7.99 11.32 -1.07
CA VAL A 168 -8.92 11.52 0.06
C VAL A 168 -8.49 10.84 1.37
N ARG A 169 -7.42 10.02 1.33
CA ARG A 169 -6.87 9.28 2.47
C ARG A 169 -5.56 9.84 2.99
N ARG A 170 -5.02 10.89 2.35
CA ARG A 170 -3.89 11.65 2.89
C ARG A 170 -4.32 12.42 4.15
N PRO A 171 -3.44 12.57 5.16
CA PRO A 171 -3.74 13.41 6.31
C PRO A 171 -3.89 14.87 5.84
N ALA A 172 -4.78 15.61 6.50
CA ALA A 172 -5.08 17.01 6.20
C ALA A 172 -3.93 17.96 6.58
#